data_AF-A0A2N9EDG6-F1
#
_entry.id   AF-A0A2N9EDG6-F1
#
_cell.length_a   1.000
_cell.length_b   1.000
_cell.length_c   1.000
_cell.angle_alpha   90.00
_cell.angle_beta   90.00
_cell.angle_gamma   90.00
#
_symmetry.space_group_name_H-M   'P 1'
#
loop_
_entity.id
_entity.type
_entity.pdbx_description
1 polymer ?
#
loop_
_entity_poly.entity_id
_entity_poly.type
_entity_poly.pdbx_seq_one_letter_code
_entity_poly.pdbx_strand_id
1 'polypeptide(L)'
;MVKKSAENGSDSVAPFLKKCYEMVDDEATASIISWGQTSNSFVILDMTEFSVQLLPKYFKHSNFSSFMRQLNIYVSLPFALWVLFCG
;
A
#
# COMPACT_ATOMS: atom_id res chain seq x y z
N MET A 1 -7.96 32.31 3.73
CA MET A 1 -7.02 31.37 3.08
C MET A 1 -7.31 29.98 3.58
N VAL A 2 -7.74 29.10 2.68
CA VAL A 2 -8.16 27.72 2.95
C VAL A 2 -6.99 26.93 3.52
N LYS A 3 -7.04 26.56 4.81
CA LYS A 3 -6.40 25.33 5.26
C LYS A 3 -7.47 24.27 5.16
N LYS A 4 -7.33 23.44 4.12
CA LYS A 4 -8.23 22.35 3.77
C LYS A 4 -8.23 21.36 4.93
N SER A 5 -9.25 21.47 5.78
CA SER A 5 -9.62 20.42 6.72
C SER A 5 -10.03 19.20 5.90
N ALA A 6 -9.18 18.20 5.88
CA ALA A 6 -9.52 16.85 5.47
C ALA A 6 -9.27 15.93 6.66
N GLU A 7 -9.94 16.22 7.77
CA GLU A 7 -10.41 15.18 8.68
C GLU A 7 -11.76 14.74 8.12
N ASN A 8 -11.79 13.61 7.44
CA ASN A 8 -13.03 12.93 7.06
C ASN A 8 -12.89 11.49 7.57
N GLY A 9 -13.87 11.05 8.35
CA GLY A 9 -13.70 10.09 9.44
C GLY A 9 -13.26 8.68 9.06
N SER A 10 -12.28 8.15 9.80
CA SER A 10 -11.99 6.71 9.90
C SER A 10 -10.90 6.44 10.96
N ASP A 11 -11.17 6.64 12.25
CA ASP A 11 -10.23 6.23 13.32
C ASP A 11 -9.99 4.72 13.42
N SER A 12 -10.59 3.92 12.52
CA SER A 12 -10.51 2.45 12.46
C SER A 12 -9.66 1.89 11.32
N VAL A 13 -9.18 2.73 10.38
CA VAL A 13 -8.42 2.24 9.21
C VAL A 13 -6.94 2.20 9.53
N ALA A 14 -6.30 1.05 9.31
CA ALA A 14 -4.90 0.87 9.60
C ALA A 14 -4.03 1.90 8.85
N PRO A 15 -3.00 2.48 9.51
CA PRO A 15 -2.14 3.49 8.90
C PRO A 15 -1.41 3.00 7.64
N PHE A 16 -1.20 1.68 7.51
CA PHE A 16 -0.71 1.04 6.30
C PHE A 16 -1.66 1.27 5.12
N LEU A 17 -2.95 0.97 5.28
CA LEU A 17 -3.96 1.09 4.22
C LEU A 17 -4.12 2.53 3.76
N LYS A 18 -4.11 3.48 4.71
CA LYS A 18 -4.17 4.91 4.40
C LYS A 18 -3.00 5.34 3.52
N LYS A 19 -1.77 4.95 3.89
CA LYS A 19 -0.57 5.24 3.09
C LYS A 19 -0.56 4.54 1.74
N CYS A 20 -1.03 3.29 1.66
CA CYS A 20 -1.18 2.59 0.39
C CYS A 20 -2.14 3.32 -0.53
N TYR A 21 -3.30 3.75 0.00
CA TYR A 21 -4.27 4.52 -0.77
C TYR A 21 -3.64 5.82 -1.29
N GLU A 22 -3.02 6.61 -0.41
CA GLU A 22 -2.33 7.86 -0.78
C GLU A 22 -1.22 7.63 -1.83
N MET A 23 -0.56 6.47 -1.82
CA MET A 23 0.46 6.10 -2.80
C MET A 23 -0.13 5.73 -4.16
N VAL A 24 -1.27 5.05 -4.21
CA VAL A 24 -1.91 4.67 -5.48
C VAL A 24 -2.67 5.85 -6.11
N ASP A 25 -3.20 6.74 -5.26
CA ASP A 25 -4.00 7.91 -5.67
C ASP A 25 -3.14 9.09 -6.17
N ASP A 26 -1.81 9.04 -6.00
CA ASP A 26 -0.90 10.10 -6.44
C ASP A 26 -0.56 9.97 -7.94
N GLU A 27 -0.91 11.00 -8.72
CA GLU A 27 -0.61 11.09 -10.16
C GLU A 27 0.91 11.08 -10.44
N ALA A 28 1.74 11.57 -9.51
CA ALA A 28 3.19 11.57 -9.67
C ALA A 28 3.77 10.14 -9.65
N THR A 29 3.04 9.19 -9.07
CA THR A 29 3.44 7.78 -8.97
C THR A 29 2.66 6.89 -9.91
N ALA A 30 1.75 7.46 -10.71
CA ALA A 30 0.92 6.74 -11.68
C ALA A 30 1.72 5.95 -12.73
N SER A 31 2.97 6.35 -13.01
CA SER A 31 3.90 5.61 -13.88
C SER A 31 4.42 4.31 -13.26
N ILE A 32 4.39 4.20 -11.93
CA ILE A 32 4.94 3.07 -11.17
C ILE A 32 3.81 2.22 -10.58
N ILE A 33 2.79 2.85 -10.01
CA ILE A 33 1.62 2.22 -9.40
C ILE A 33 0.38 3.05 -9.73
N SER A 34 -0.70 2.41 -10.18
CA SER A 34 -1.94 3.10 -10.53
C SER A 34 -3.17 2.26 -10.23
N TRP A 35 -4.30 2.94 -10.10
CA TRP A 35 -5.60 2.29 -10.04
C TRP A 35 -5.89 1.55 -11.35
N GLY A 36 -6.37 0.31 -11.22
CA GLY A 36 -6.93 -0.43 -12.34
C GLY A 36 -8.26 0.16 -12.80
N GLN A 37 -8.77 -0.29 -13.95
CA GLN A 37 -9.98 0.25 -14.58
C GLN A 37 -11.23 0.28 -13.68
N THR A 38 -11.30 -0.62 -12.70
CA THR A 38 -12.43 -0.75 -11.78
C THR A 38 -12.25 0.01 -10.46
N SER A 39 -11.14 0.73 -10.24
CA SER A 39 -10.78 1.46 -9.00
C SER A 39 -10.85 0.62 -7.70
N ASN A 40 -11.03 -0.69 -7.82
CA ASN A 40 -11.12 -1.64 -6.72
C ASN A 40 -9.82 -2.46 -6.59
N SER A 41 -8.90 -2.28 -7.52
CA SER A 41 -7.59 -2.90 -7.56
C SER A 41 -6.57 -1.89 -8.06
N PHE A 42 -5.32 -2.09 -7.67
CA PHE A 42 -4.19 -1.33 -8.19
C PHE A 42 -3.22 -2.27 -8.86
N VAL A 43 -2.47 -1.74 -9.81
CA VAL A 43 -1.44 -2.45 -10.56
C VAL A 43 -0.11 -1.78 -10.38
N ILE A 44 0.93 -2.59 -10.18
CA ILE A 44 2.31 -2.12 -10.11
C ILE A 44 2.89 -2.31 -11.51
N LEU A 45 3.16 -1.20 -12.19
CA LEU A 45 3.71 -1.15 -13.54
C LEU A 45 5.22 -1.40 -13.52
N ASP A 46 5.93 -0.83 -12.54
CA ASP A 46 7.37 -1.02 -12.35
C ASP A 46 7.70 -1.46 -10.91
N MET A 47 8.02 -2.74 -10.74
CA MET A 47 8.38 -3.31 -9.43
C MET A 47 9.72 -2.78 -8.88
N THR A 48 10.64 -2.40 -9.77
CA THR A 48 11.98 -1.94 -9.40
C THR A 48 11.91 -0.53 -8.85
N GLU A 49 11.28 0.40 -9.58
CA GLU A 49 11.04 1.76 -9.09
C GLU A 49 10.13 1.74 -7.86
N PHE A 50 9.13 0.85 -7.81
CA PHE A 50 8.28 0.71 -6.63
C PHE A 50 9.11 0.40 -5.37
N SER A 51 10.05 -0.53 -5.46
CA SER A 51 10.82 -0.95 -4.29
C SER A 51 11.89 0.07 -3.87
N VAL A 52 12.50 0.75 -4.85
CA VAL A 52 13.62 1.68 -4.60
C VAL A 52 13.17 3.11 -4.34
N GLN A 53 12.08 3.56 -4.96
CA GLN A 53 11.61 4.95 -4.85
C GLN A 53 10.36 5.07 -3.97
N LEU A 54 9.35 4.23 -4.19
CA LEU A 54 8.07 4.35 -3.48
C LEU A 54 8.14 3.80 -2.05
N LEU A 55 8.63 2.57 -1.88
CA LEU A 55 8.69 1.96 -0.55
C LEU A 55 9.42 2.80 0.50
N PRO A 56 10.65 3.32 0.26
CA PRO A 56 11.32 4.16 1.26
C PRO A 56 10.68 5.56 1.44
N LYS A 57 9.91 6.05 0.46
CA LYS A 57 9.20 7.34 0.56
C LYS A 57 7.97 7.24 1.47
N TYR A 58 7.23 6.13 1.42
CA TYR A 58 5.99 5.95 2.18
C TYR A 58 6.17 5.08 3.45
N PHE A 59 7.10 4.12 3.43
CA PHE A 59 7.38 3.17 4.51
C PHE A 59 8.83 3.26 4.99
N LYS A 60 9.08 2.82 6.24
CA LYS A 60 10.44 2.75 6.81
C LYS A 60 11.25 1.55 6.30
N HIS A 61 10.73 0.79 5.35
CA HIS A 61 11.37 -0.38 4.76
C HIS A 61 11.29 -0.30 3.24
N SER A 62 12.35 -0.72 2.54
CA SER A 62 12.39 -0.81 1.07
C SER A 62 12.06 -2.21 0.54
N ASN A 63 11.63 -3.14 1.40
CA ASN A 63 11.43 -4.53 1.00
C ASN A 63 9.99 -4.78 0.55
N PHE A 64 9.84 -5.20 -0.72
CA PHE A 64 8.56 -5.55 -1.32
C PHE A 64 7.85 -6.67 -0.58
N SER A 65 8.59 -7.66 -0.06
CA SER A 65 8.01 -8.79 0.68
C SER A 65 7.30 -8.34 1.95
N SER A 66 7.83 -7.32 2.65
CA SER A 66 7.18 -6.74 3.82
C SER A 66 5.88 -6.00 3.46
N PHE A 67 5.87 -5.33 2.32
CA PHE A 67 4.69 -4.65 1.78
C PHE A 67 3.60 -5.64 1.39
N MET A 68 3.94 -6.68 0.61
CA MET A 68 3.03 -7.78 0.25
C MET A 68 2.49 -8.49 1.48
N ARG A 69 3.31 -8.73 2.51
CA ARG A 69 2.85 -9.33 3.77
C ARG A 69 1.79 -8.48 4.47
N GLN A 70 1.98 -7.17 4.52
CA GLN A 70 0.98 -6.27 5.11
C GLN A 70 -0.32 -6.29 4.30
N LEU A 71 -0.26 -6.24 2.97
CA LEU A 71 -1.46 -6.42 2.12
C LEU A 71 -2.16 -7.75 2.37
N ASN A 72 -1.40 -8.85 2.46
CA ASN A 72 -1.95 -10.18 2.68
C ASN A 72 -2.71 -10.28 4.02
N ILE A 73 -2.27 -9.58 5.07
CA ILE A 73 -2.99 -9.53 6.36
C ILE A 73 -4.37 -8.87 6.21
N TYR A 74 -4.49 -7.83 5.38
CA TYR A 74 -5.74 -7.09 5.22
C TYR A 74 -6.67 -7.67 4.14
N VAL A 75 -6.11 -8.30 3.10
CA VAL A 75 -6.86 -8.84 1.96
C VAL A 75 -7.17 -10.34 2.13
N SER A 76 -6.42 -11.06 2.97
CA SER A 76 -6.61 -12.50 3.21
C SER A 76 -6.11 -12.94 4.61
N LEU A 77 -6.97 -12.82 5.62
CA LEU A 77 -6.84 -13.64 6.83
C LEU A 77 -7.28 -15.08 6.47
N PRO A 78 -6.50 -16.14 6.73
CA PRO A 78 -5.56 -16.28 7.84
C PRO A 78 -4.10 -16.57 7.42
N PHE A 79 -3.17 -15.86 8.06
CA PHE A 79 -1.74 -16.13 8.12
C PHE A 79 -1.38 -17.47 8.84
N ALA A 80 -2.37 -18.31 9.16
CA ALA A 80 -2.21 -19.55 9.93
C ALA A 80 -1.40 -20.64 9.20
N LEU A 81 -1.20 -20.53 7.88
CA LEU A 81 -0.40 -21.49 7.12
C LEU A 81 1.07 -21.11 6.94
N TRP A 82 1.46 -19.85 7.16
CA TRP A 82 2.88 -19.44 7.00
C TRP A 82 3.75 -19.73 8.23
N VAL A 83 3.15 -19.92 9.41
CA VAL A 83 3.88 -20.30 10.64
C VAL A 83 3.99 -21.83 10.78
N LEU A 84 3.15 -22.62 10.08
CA LEU A 84 3.20 -24.09 10.13
C LEU A 84 4.20 -24.74 9.14
N PHE A 85 4.76 -23.98 8.18
CA PHE A 85 5.72 -24.52 7.20
C PHE A 85 7.17 -24.04 7.40
N CYS A 86 7.43 -23.32 8.49
CA CYS A 86 8.78 -23.04 8.96
C CYS A 86 9.10 -23.99 10.12
N GLY A 87 9.20 -25.28 9.81
CA GLY A 87 9.63 -26.37 10.69
C GLY A 87 10.28 -27.45 9.86
#